data_AF-A0A8S0WSU2-F1
#
_entry.id   AF-A0A8S0WSU2-F1
#
_cell.length_a   1.000
_cell.length_b   1.000
_cell.length_c   1.000
_cell.angle_alpha   90.00
_cell.angle_beta   90.00
_cell.angle_gamma   90.00
#
_symmetry.space_group_name_H-M   'P 1'
#
loop_
_entity.id
_entity.type
_entity.pdbx_description
1 polymer ?
#
loop_
_entity_poly.entity_id
_entity_poly.type
_entity_poly.pdbx_seq_one_letter_code
_entity_poly.pdbx_strand_id
1 'polypeptide(L)'
;MFLLHEYDIFWAFLIISSVIPILAFIISGVLAPSSEGPEKLSSYESGIEPMGIFCCFDVETVFLYPWAMSFDVLGVSVFIEALIFVLIPIVGSVYAWRKGALEWS
;
A
#
# COMPACT_ATOMS: atom_id res chain seq x y z
N MET A 1 10.98 -16.30 -24.73
CA MET A 1 10.92 -15.05 -25.51
C MET A 1 9.84 -14.20 -24.87
N PHE A 2 10.23 -13.33 -23.94
CA PHE A 2 9.30 -12.46 -23.20
C PHE A 2 8.65 -11.49 -24.19
N LEU A 3 7.33 -11.57 -24.33
CA LEU A 3 6.54 -10.92 -25.38
C LEU A 3 5.82 -9.69 -24.80
N LEU A 4 6.54 -8.87 -24.04
CA LEU A 4 6.03 -7.70 -23.31
C LEU A 4 7.00 -6.51 -23.44
N HIS A 5 7.31 -6.13 -24.67
CA HIS A 5 8.21 -4.99 -24.98
C HIS A 5 7.71 -3.67 -24.36
N GLU A 6 6.41 -3.57 -24.08
CA GLU A 6 5.77 -2.41 -23.45
C GLU A 6 6.24 -2.16 -22.00
N TYR A 7 6.86 -3.14 -21.35
CA TYR A 7 7.36 -3.02 -19.97
C TYR A 7 8.85 -2.61 -19.90
N ASP A 8 9.54 -2.48 -21.02
CA ASP A 8 10.97 -2.11 -21.02
C ASP A 8 11.18 -0.70 -20.43
N ILE A 9 10.25 0.21 -20.70
CA ILE A 9 10.23 1.56 -20.12
C ILE A 9 10.02 1.50 -18.61
N PHE A 10 9.13 0.61 -18.13
CA PHE A 10 8.90 0.41 -16.71
C PHE A 10 10.18 -0.06 -16.01
N TRP A 11 10.90 -1.03 -16.58
CA TRP A 11 12.16 -1.53 -16.02
C TRP A 11 13.26 -0.47 -16.01
N ALA A 12 13.40 0.27 -17.12
CA ALA A 12 14.37 1.37 -17.20
C ALA A 12 14.09 2.44 -16.14
N PHE A 13 12.82 2.84 -15.98
CA PHE A 13 12.42 3.82 -14.98
C PHE A 13 12.64 3.31 -13.55
N LEU A 14 12.33 2.06 -13.26
CA LEU A 14 12.52 1.45 -11.94
C LEU A 14 14.00 1.40 -11.54
N ILE A 15 14.89 1.09 -12.49
CA ILE A 15 16.33 1.10 -12.26
C ILE A 15 16.81 2.53 -11.98
N ILE A 16 16.47 3.50 -12.84
CA ILE A 16 16.91 4.89 -12.68
C ILE A 16 16.43 5.48 -11.35
N SER A 17 15.14 5.30 -11.04
CA SER A 17 14.53 5.80 -9.81
C SER A 17 15.11 5.17 -8.54
N SER A 18 15.54 3.91 -8.60
CA SER A 18 16.19 3.23 -7.46
C SER A 18 17.65 3.63 -7.29
N VAL A 19 18.37 3.90 -8.39
CA VAL A 19 19.79 4.30 -8.36
C VAL A 19 19.97 5.66 -7.67
N ILE A 20 19.05 6.60 -7.86
CA ILE A 20 19.17 7.95 -7.29
C ILE A 20 19.23 7.93 -5.75
N PRO A 21 18.27 7.31 -5.01
CA PRO A 21 18.35 7.16 -3.56
C PRO A 21 19.61 6.43 -3.11
N ILE A 22 19.99 5.34 -3.79
CA ILE A 22 21.18 4.56 -3.43
C ILE A 22 22.43 5.43 -3.49
N LEU A 23 22.61 6.18 -4.58
CA LEU A 23 23.74 7.10 -4.72
C LEU A 23 23.69 8.22 -3.67
N ALA A 24 22.50 8.77 -3.39
CA ALA A 24 22.34 9.78 -2.35
C ALA A 24 22.77 9.27 -0.97
N PHE A 25 22.37 8.04 -0.60
CA PHE A 25 22.79 7.42 0.65
C PHE A 25 24.29 7.10 0.69
N ILE A 26 24.89 6.64 -0.41
CA ILE A 26 26.34 6.38 -0.49
C ILE A 26 27.13 7.68 -0.34
N ILE A 27 26.75 8.74 -1.07
CA ILE A 27 27.42 10.03 -1.00
C ILE A 27 27.28 10.61 0.41
N SER A 28 26.07 10.53 1.00
CA SER A 28 25.84 10.95 2.37
C SER A 28 26.69 10.14 3.36
N GLY A 29 26.79 8.82 3.21
CA GLY A 29 27.60 7.97 4.07
C GLY A 29 29.10 8.22 3.96
N VAL A 30 29.60 8.66 2.80
CA VAL A 30 31.02 8.98 2.59
C VAL A 30 31.38 10.40 3.03
N LEU A 31 30.51 11.38 2.80
CA LEU A 31 30.78 12.80 3.08
C LEU A 31 30.34 13.24 4.49
N ALA A 32 29.32 12.62 5.08
CA ALA A 32 28.79 13.07 6.35
C ALA A 32 29.73 12.65 7.49
N PRO A 33 30.06 13.56 8.43
CA PRO A 33 30.79 13.20 9.63
C PRO A 33 29.92 12.26 10.49
N SER A 34 30.37 11.02 10.66
CA SER A 34 29.75 10.07 11.58
C SER A 34 30.21 10.38 13.01
N SER A 35 29.26 10.62 13.92
CA SER A 35 29.52 10.80 15.34
C SER A 35 28.85 9.69 16.13
N GLU A 36 29.62 8.75 16.65
CA GLU A 36 29.14 7.56 17.38
C GLU A 36 28.95 7.85 18.88
N GLY A 37 28.20 8.90 19.20
CA GLY A 37 27.84 9.22 20.58
C GLY A 37 26.76 8.25 21.10
N PRO A 38 26.91 7.65 22.29
CA PRO A 38 25.94 6.68 22.83
C PRO A 38 24.54 7.28 23.03
N GLU A 39 24.45 8.60 23.23
CA GLU A 39 23.18 9.34 23.36
C GLU A 39 22.42 9.45 22.02
N LYS A 40 23.14 9.55 20.89
CA LYS A 40 22.57 9.69 19.53
C LYS A 40 21.99 8.38 18.98
N LEU A 41 22.39 7.24 19.55
CA LEU A 41 21.90 5.90 19.21
C LEU A 41 20.73 5.45 20.09
N SER A 42 20.31 6.27 21.06
CA SER A 42 19.11 5.99 21.83
C SER A 42 17.87 6.17 20.94
N SER A 43 16.94 5.23 21.02
CA SER A 43 15.65 5.35 20.35
C SER A 43 14.92 6.58 20.90
N TYR A 44 14.47 7.48 20.02
CA TYR A 44 13.65 8.61 20.44
C TYR A 44 12.29 8.10 20.92
N GLU A 45 12.13 8.04 22.24
CA GLU A 45 10.85 7.73 22.87
C GLU A 45 10.13 9.03 23.24
N SER A 46 9.20 9.44 22.37
CA SER A 46 8.06 10.25 22.81
C SER A 46 7.05 9.40 23.63
N GLY A 47 7.40 8.14 23.97
CA GLY A 47 6.65 7.28 24.88
C GLY A 47 5.37 6.64 24.32
N ILE A 48 5.21 6.55 22.99
CA ILE A 48 3.98 6.02 22.38
C ILE A 48 4.33 4.97 21.32
N GLU A 49 3.79 3.75 21.48
CA GLU A 49 3.96 2.68 20.51
C GLU A 49 3.03 2.89 19.30
N PRO A 50 3.54 2.84 18.07
CA PRO A 50 2.71 2.96 16.88
C PRO A 50 1.89 1.68 16.69
N MET A 51 0.58 1.77 16.93
CA MET A 51 -0.37 0.73 16.50
C MET A 51 -0.77 0.95 15.05
N GLY A 52 -0.35 0.04 14.17
CA GLY A 52 -0.84 -0.05 12.79
C GLY A 52 -1.91 -1.13 12.67
N ILE A 53 -3.16 -0.74 12.43
CA ILE A 53 -4.22 -1.64 11.97
C ILE A 53 -4.61 -1.18 10.57
N PHE A 54 -4.08 -1.82 9.53
CA PHE A 54 -4.51 -1.56 8.15
C PHE A 54 -4.17 -2.73 7.22
N CYS A 55 -5.00 -3.77 7.20
CA CYS A 55 -4.76 -4.91 6.30
C CYS A 55 -6.04 -5.52 5.70
N CYS A 56 -7.20 -5.39 6.35
CA CYS A 56 -8.39 -6.14 5.89
C CYS A 56 -9.12 -5.55 4.66
N PHE A 57 -8.93 -4.27 4.32
CA PHE A 57 -9.74 -3.61 3.27
C PHE A 57 -9.20 -3.74 1.83
N ASP A 58 -7.96 -4.16 1.64
CA ASP A 58 -7.31 -4.12 0.31
C ASP A 58 -7.79 -5.25 -0.63
N VAL A 59 -8.03 -6.43 -0.06
CA VAL A 59 -8.41 -7.65 -0.79
C VAL A 59 -9.71 -7.49 -1.59
N GLU A 60 -10.64 -6.66 -1.15
CA GLU A 60 -11.93 -6.42 -1.82
C GLU A 60 -11.74 -5.81 -3.22
N THR A 61 -10.76 -4.91 -3.36
CA THR A 61 -10.51 -4.19 -4.62
C THR A 61 -9.93 -5.11 -5.69
N VAL A 62 -9.13 -6.09 -5.28
CA VAL A 62 -8.56 -7.13 -6.16
C VAL A 62 -9.67 -7.98 -6.79
N PHE A 63 -10.76 -8.24 -6.06
CA PHE A 63 -11.91 -8.99 -6.59
C PHE A 63 -12.82 -8.15 -7.48
N LEU A 64 -12.92 -6.83 -7.24
CA LEU A 64 -13.71 -5.93 -8.07
C LEU A 64 -13.03 -5.61 -9.41
N TYR A 65 -11.71 -5.67 -9.49
CA TYR A 65 -10.98 -5.29 -10.70
C TYR A 65 -11.31 -6.15 -11.94
N PRO A 66 -11.31 -7.51 -11.87
CA PRO A 66 -11.72 -8.34 -13.01
C PRO A 66 -13.18 -8.15 -13.40
N TRP A 67 -14.07 -7.97 -12.42
CA TRP A 67 -15.48 -7.70 -12.66
C TRP A 67 -15.67 -6.36 -13.40
N ALA A 68 -15.00 -5.30 -12.96
CA ALA A 68 -15.06 -3.99 -13.59
C ALA A 68 -14.49 -4.00 -15.02
N MET A 69 -13.41 -4.76 -15.24
CA MET A 69 -12.78 -4.93 -16.56
C MET A 69 -13.63 -5.71 -17.57
N SER A 70 -14.59 -6.51 -17.11
CA SER A 70 -15.45 -7.34 -17.97
C SER A 70 -16.92 -6.92 -17.92
N PHE A 71 -17.21 -5.73 -17.39
CA PHE A 71 -18.58 -5.25 -17.18
C PHE A 71 -19.40 -5.14 -18.47
N ASP A 72 -18.74 -4.90 -19.61
CA ASP A 72 -19.33 -4.78 -20.93
C ASP A 72 -19.85 -6.11 -21.50
N VAL A 73 -19.32 -7.24 -21.04
CA VAL A 73 -19.72 -8.60 -21.45
C VAL A 73 -20.65 -9.25 -20.43
N LEU A 74 -20.62 -8.79 -19.18
CA LEU A 74 -21.37 -9.38 -18.08
C LEU A 74 -22.80 -8.80 -18.00
N GLY A 75 -23.78 -9.69 -17.86
CA GLY A 75 -25.19 -9.31 -17.73
C GLY A 75 -25.57 -8.75 -16.35
N VAL A 76 -26.80 -8.27 -16.24
CA VAL A 76 -27.36 -7.64 -15.01
C VAL A 76 -27.27 -8.53 -13.76
N SER A 77 -27.33 -9.86 -13.91
CA SER A 77 -27.19 -10.79 -12.78
C SER A 77 -25.86 -10.64 -12.06
N VAL A 78 -24.76 -10.50 -12.81
CA VAL A 78 -23.40 -10.36 -12.24
C VAL A 78 -23.21 -8.98 -11.62
N PHE A 79 -23.89 -7.96 -12.12
CA PHE A 79 -23.94 -6.65 -11.46
C PHE A 79 -24.60 -6.73 -10.08
N ILE A 80 -25.70 -7.48 -9.94
CA ILE A 80 -26.37 -7.67 -8.65
C ILE A 80 -25.46 -8.42 -7.67
N GLU A 81 -24.75 -9.46 -8.12
CA GLU A 81 -23.80 -10.20 -7.29
C GLU A 81 -22.64 -9.31 -6.81
N ALA A 82 -22.08 -8.47 -7.70
CA ALA A 82 -21.05 -7.50 -7.32
C ALA A 82 -21.57 -6.44 -6.35
N LEU A 83 -22.82 -5.98 -6.52
CA LEU A 83 -23.45 -5.05 -5.60
C LEU A 83 -23.59 -5.66 -4.20
N ILE A 84 -24.04 -6.92 -4.12
CA ILE A 84 -24.12 -7.65 -2.85
C ILE A 84 -22.72 -7.82 -2.23
N PHE A 85 -21.72 -8.18 -3.06
CA PHE A 85 -20.33 -8.32 -2.62
C PHE A 85 -19.77 -7.04 -2.00
N VAL A 86 -20.09 -5.85 -2.55
CA VAL A 86 -19.69 -4.55 -2.01
C VAL A 86 -20.47 -4.17 -0.74
N LEU A 87 -21.75 -4.53 -0.66
CA LEU A 87 -22.58 -4.16 0.49
C LEU A 87 -22.18 -4.89 1.79
N ILE A 88 -21.71 -6.14 1.69
CA ILE A 88 -21.28 -6.93 2.85
C ILE A 88 -20.16 -6.24 3.65
N PRO A 89 -19.01 -5.86 3.06
CA PRO A 89 -17.96 -5.17 3.77
C PRO A 89 -18.35 -3.75 4.18
N ILE A 90 -19.19 -3.04 3.42
CA ILE A 90 -19.74 -1.75 3.86
C ILE A 90 -20.47 -1.89 5.20
N VAL A 91 -21.30 -2.92 5.35
CA VAL A 91 -21.99 -3.20 6.62
C VAL A 91 -20.98 -3.53 7.73
N GLY A 92 -19.95 -4.32 7.43
CA GLY A 92 -18.84 -4.61 8.35
C GLY A 92 -18.10 -3.34 8.81
N SER A 93 -17.79 -2.44 7.89
CA SER A 93 -17.14 -1.14 8.15
C SER A 93 -18.01 -0.23 8.99
N VAL A 94 -19.30 -0.13 8.67
CA VAL A 94 -20.26 0.64 9.48
C VAL A 94 -20.35 0.06 10.89
N TYR A 95 -20.37 -1.26 11.04
CA TYR A 95 -20.36 -1.91 12.36
C TYR A 95 -19.07 -1.60 13.14
N ALA A 96 -17.90 -1.76 12.51
CA ALA A 96 -16.61 -1.46 13.10
C ALA A 96 -16.51 0.01 13.53
N TRP A 97 -16.99 0.93 12.69
CA TRP A 97 -17.06 2.35 13.02
C TRP A 97 -17.95 2.62 14.23
N ARG A 98 -19.17 2.03 14.27
CA ARG A 98 -20.07 2.17 15.42
C ARG A 98 -19.51 1.59 16.72
N LYS A 99 -18.55 0.67 16.64
CA LYS A 99 -17.85 0.08 17.77
C LYS A 99 -16.59 0.84 18.18
N GLY A 100 -16.28 1.97 17.54
CA GLY A 100 -15.07 2.74 17.80
C GLY A 100 -13.79 2.04 17.34
N ALA A 101 -13.88 0.95 16.56
CA ALA A 101 -12.71 0.21 16.09
C ALA A 101 -11.90 0.98 15.01
N LEU A 102 -12.47 2.08 14.50
CA LEU A 102 -11.82 3.01 13.57
C LEU A 102 -11.49 4.35 14.24
N GLU A 103 -11.70 4.49 15.55
CA GLU A 103 -11.34 5.69 16.29
C GLU A 103 -9.87 5.63 16.68
N TRP A 104 -9.13 6.70 16.37
CA TRP A 104 -7.76 6.93 16.82
C TRP A 104 -7.82 7.95 17.97
N SER A 105 -8.16 7.47 19.17
CA SER A 105 -8.15 8.24 20.43
C SER A 105 -7.17 7.63 21.43
#